data_AF-I2K5Z3-F1
#
_entry.id   AF-I2K5Z3-F1
#
_cell.length_a   1.000
_cell.length_b   1.000
_cell.length_c   1.000
_cell.angle_alpha   90.00
_cell.angle_beta   90.00
_cell.angle_gamma   90.00
#
_symmetry.space_group_name_H-M   'P 1'
#
loop_
_entity.id
_entity.type
_entity.pdbx_description
1 polymer ?
#
loop_
_entity_poly.entity_id
_entity_poly.type
_entity_poly.pdbx_seq_one_letter_code
_entity_poly.pdbx_strand_id
1 'polypeptide(L)'
;MNILLININPVVSRLLALCTRDENIALDEVVSADAVKKASYDIIFVDEVSYVNDVQVLLEVLDARKKVFISYAGEAMMGFDETIKKPFLPSQIINVIESITPNDADEREEETAIEEDISIFPFSLENEEAEDEILPDIVSRSTEEKEDDTMSELEEDMSLPEVLDRDEVAKIKALLEMDDEIEENENTISLSDDDYEARKVEVIKEQLIADGLEIVEENEIVEELSYDAVNAPEEREGTLSKTKQETGVNEEELSRIEVAIWVALGQMKPKKIKKLLKGKETKIKIKLEDDQ
;
A
#
# COMPACT_ATOMS: atom_id res chain seq x y z
N MET A 1 -12.43 5.70 -21.65
CA MET A 1 -11.65 6.48 -20.68
C MET A 1 -10.23 5.97 -20.65
N ASN A 2 -9.23 6.85 -20.68
CA ASN A 2 -7.81 6.47 -20.58
C ASN A 2 -7.25 6.86 -19.21
N ILE A 3 -6.71 5.88 -18.49
CA ILE A 3 -6.09 6.06 -17.17
C ILE A 3 -4.60 5.80 -17.30
N LEU A 4 -3.79 6.68 -16.70
CA LEU A 4 -2.34 6.47 -16.52
C LEU A 4 -2.06 6.10 -15.06
N LEU A 5 -1.29 5.04 -14.84
CA LEU A 5 -0.75 4.68 -13.54
C LEU A 5 0.77 4.76 -13.57
N ILE A 6 1.34 5.68 -12.79
CA ILE A 6 2.77 5.80 -12.56
C ILE A 6 3.11 5.14 -11.22
N ASN A 7 3.65 3.93 -11.28
CA ASN A 7 3.80 3.09 -10.09
C ASN A 7 4.87 2.02 -10.25
N ILE A 8 5.54 1.67 -9.14
CA ILE A 8 6.50 0.58 -9.02
C ILE A 8 5.91 -0.60 -8.23
N ASN A 9 4.86 -0.38 -7.43
CA ASN A 9 4.32 -1.39 -6.53
C ASN A 9 3.32 -2.33 -7.24
N PRO A 10 3.63 -3.62 -7.44
CA PRO A 10 2.77 -4.53 -8.21
C PRO A 10 1.38 -4.73 -7.60
N VAL A 11 1.21 -4.52 -6.29
CA VAL A 11 -0.09 -4.62 -5.61
C VAL A 11 -1.03 -3.53 -6.10
N VAL A 12 -0.53 -2.29 -6.21
CA VAL A 12 -1.32 -1.14 -6.69
C VAL A 12 -1.70 -1.36 -8.16
N SER A 13 -0.76 -1.82 -8.99
CA SER A 13 -1.02 -2.12 -10.41
C SER A 13 -2.10 -3.17 -10.57
N ARG A 14 -2.01 -4.27 -9.81
CA ARG A 14 -3.01 -5.33 -9.85
C ARG A 14 -4.37 -4.83 -9.39
N LEU A 15 -4.42 -4.05 -8.32
CA LEU A 15 -5.66 -3.53 -7.78
C LEU A 15 -6.33 -2.55 -8.75
N LEU A 16 -5.58 -1.62 -9.34
CA LEU A 16 -6.12 -0.73 -10.37
C LEU A 16 -6.59 -1.51 -11.60
N ALA A 17 -5.83 -2.51 -12.05
CA ALA A 17 -6.23 -3.37 -13.17
C ALA A 17 -7.52 -4.16 -12.90
N LEU A 18 -7.80 -4.52 -11.64
CA LEU A 18 -9.08 -5.13 -11.25
C LEU A 18 -10.23 -4.12 -11.28
N CYS A 19 -10.00 -2.91 -10.80
CA CYS A 19 -10.99 -1.83 -10.78
C CYS A 19 -11.29 -1.25 -12.17
N THR A 20 -10.48 -1.53 -13.18
CA THR A 20 -10.58 -0.95 -14.53
C THR A 20 -10.90 -1.99 -15.60
N ARG A 21 -11.50 -3.13 -15.20
CA ARG A 21 -11.86 -4.23 -16.12
C ARG A 21 -13.02 -3.93 -17.07
N ASP A 22 -13.66 -2.78 -16.94
CA ASP A 22 -14.78 -2.41 -17.79
C ASP A 22 -14.33 -2.17 -19.23
N GLU A 23 -15.14 -2.61 -20.20
CA GLU A 23 -14.82 -2.59 -21.64
C GLU A 23 -14.49 -1.19 -22.19
N ASN A 24 -14.86 -0.14 -21.46
CA ASN A 24 -14.69 1.26 -21.84
C ASN A 24 -13.49 1.94 -21.16
N ILE A 25 -12.67 1.24 -20.37
CA ILE A 25 -11.53 1.79 -19.65
C ILE A 25 -10.22 1.17 -20.14
N ALA A 26 -9.28 2.02 -20.55
CA ALA A 26 -7.92 1.62 -20.92
C ALA A 26 -6.93 2.09 -19.86
N LEU A 27 -6.27 1.15 -19.19
CA LEU A 27 -5.23 1.41 -18.20
C LEU A 27 -3.83 1.28 -18.84
N ASP A 28 -3.07 2.38 -18.85
CA ASP A 28 -1.66 2.39 -19.20
C ASP A 28 -0.81 2.44 -17.91
N GLU A 29 -0.04 1.39 -17.65
CA GLU A 29 0.91 1.33 -16.52
C GLU A 29 2.31 1.72 -16.98
N VAL A 30 2.97 2.59 -16.23
CA VAL A 30 4.36 3.01 -16.45
C VAL A 30 5.12 3.10 -15.12
N VAL A 31 6.41 2.78 -15.18
CA VAL A 31 7.31 2.87 -14.03
C VAL A 31 7.93 4.27 -13.90
N SER A 32 8.12 4.95 -15.03
CA SER A 32 8.75 6.27 -15.12
C SER A 32 8.07 7.17 -16.15
N ALA A 33 8.31 8.48 -16.02
CA ALA A 33 7.76 9.52 -16.90
C ALA A 33 8.11 9.31 -18.39
N ASP A 34 9.27 8.74 -18.70
CA ASP A 34 9.73 8.57 -20.08
C ASP A 34 8.94 7.51 -20.87
N ALA A 35 8.26 6.60 -20.18
CA ALA A 35 7.53 5.50 -20.80
C ALA A 35 6.09 5.87 -21.19
N VAL A 36 5.67 7.11 -20.95
CA VAL A 36 4.31 7.59 -21.24
C VAL A 36 4.10 7.71 -22.75
N LYS A 37 3.13 6.95 -23.28
CA LYS A 37 2.89 6.83 -24.73
C LYS A 37 1.92 7.86 -25.29
N LYS A 38 1.02 8.40 -24.45
CA LYS A 38 -0.04 9.32 -24.88
C LYS A 38 0.21 10.72 -24.30
N ALA A 39 -0.22 11.74 -25.04
CA ALA A 39 -0.08 13.13 -24.61
C ALA A 39 -1.19 13.61 -23.67
N SER A 40 -2.30 12.87 -23.56
CA SER A 40 -3.47 13.25 -22.76
C SER A 40 -4.13 12.02 -22.12
N TYR A 41 -4.49 12.13 -20.85
CA TYR A 41 -5.19 11.09 -20.08
C TYR A 41 -6.41 11.68 -19.38
N ASP A 42 -7.41 10.86 -19.07
CA ASP A 42 -8.56 11.31 -18.27
C ASP A 42 -8.19 11.39 -16.79
N ILE A 43 -7.52 10.33 -16.29
CA ILE A 43 -7.09 10.21 -14.90
C ILE A 43 -5.62 9.83 -14.85
N ILE A 44 -4.86 10.46 -13.96
CA ILE A 44 -3.49 10.04 -13.65
C ILE A 44 -3.42 9.65 -12.17
N PHE A 45 -2.97 8.43 -11.91
CA PHE A 45 -2.59 7.96 -10.59
C PHE A 45 -1.08 7.95 -10.47
N VAL A 46 -0.55 8.53 -9.39
CA VAL A 46 0.89 8.54 -9.10
C VAL A 46 1.14 8.01 -7.70
N ASP A 47 1.95 6.95 -7.62
CA ASP A 47 2.41 6.44 -6.34
C ASP A 47 3.53 7.30 -5.75
N GLU A 48 3.52 7.53 -4.44
CA GLU A 48 4.52 8.27 -3.68
C GLU A 48 5.94 7.77 -3.97
N VAL A 49 6.13 6.45 -4.05
CA VAL A 49 7.44 5.84 -4.31
C VAL A 49 7.92 6.12 -5.74
N SER A 50 6.99 6.40 -6.66
CA SER A 50 7.27 6.70 -8.07
C SER A 50 7.28 8.20 -8.36
N TYR A 51 6.99 9.04 -7.36
CA TYR A 51 6.98 10.49 -7.48
C TYR A 51 8.41 11.05 -7.43
N VAL A 52 9.06 11.09 -8.58
CA VAL A 52 10.38 11.69 -8.79
C VAL A 52 10.21 13.05 -9.50
N ASN A 53 11.21 13.93 -9.41
CA ASN A 53 11.21 15.26 -10.06
C ASN A 53 10.78 15.21 -11.55
N ASP A 54 11.14 14.14 -12.26
CA ASP A 54 10.80 13.98 -13.69
C ASP A 54 9.29 13.77 -13.90
N VAL A 55 8.62 13.10 -12.95
CA VAL A 55 7.16 12.93 -12.95
C VAL A 55 6.46 14.26 -12.68
N GLN A 56 7.03 15.11 -11.82
CA GLN A 56 6.47 16.45 -11.58
C GLN A 56 6.49 17.31 -12.85
N VAL A 57 7.60 17.30 -13.60
CA VAL A 57 7.69 18.01 -14.88
C VAL A 57 6.71 17.43 -15.90
N LEU A 58 6.57 16.11 -15.94
CA LEU A 58 5.57 15.47 -16.80
C LEU A 58 4.15 15.88 -16.43
N LEU A 59 3.80 15.92 -15.15
CA LEU A 59 2.47 16.32 -14.69
C LEU A 59 2.14 17.79 -15.00
N GLU A 60 3.14 18.66 -15.16
CA GLU A 60 2.93 20.05 -15.62
C GLU A 60 2.65 20.13 -17.12
N VAL A 61 3.20 19.20 -17.90
CA VAL A 61 3.07 19.16 -19.37
C VAL A 61 1.88 18.32 -19.83
N LEU A 62 1.52 17.28 -19.08
CA LEU A 62 0.43 16.37 -19.42
C LEU A 62 -0.94 16.99 -19.09
N ASP A 63 -1.83 16.99 -20.08
CA ASP A 63 -3.22 17.34 -19.87
C ASP A 63 -3.97 16.14 -19.27
N ALA A 64 -4.49 16.32 -18.04
CA ALA A 64 -5.36 15.37 -17.37
C ALA A 64 -6.54 16.04 -16.68
N ARG A 65 -7.69 15.37 -16.66
CA ARG A 65 -8.91 15.89 -16.01
C ARG A 65 -8.83 15.78 -14.49
N LYS A 66 -8.21 14.70 -13.99
CA LYS A 66 -7.99 14.50 -12.56
C LYS A 66 -6.65 13.84 -12.29
N LYS A 67 -5.94 14.35 -11.30
CA LYS A 67 -4.65 13.86 -10.82
C LYS A 67 -4.82 13.35 -9.40
N VAL A 68 -4.40 12.12 -9.17
CA VAL A 68 -4.58 11.40 -7.90
C VAL A 68 -3.23 10.96 -7.39
N PHE A 69 -2.95 11.33 -6.15
CA PHE A 69 -1.73 10.94 -5.46
C PHE A 69 -2.00 9.78 -4.50
N ILE A 70 -1.15 8.75 -4.52
CA ILE A 70 -1.28 7.60 -3.63
C ILE A 70 -0.10 7.64 -2.64
N SER A 71 -0.38 7.78 -1.34
CA SER A 71 0.67 7.93 -0.32
C SER A 71 0.40 7.15 0.96
N TYR A 72 1.44 6.89 1.76
CA TYR A 72 1.27 6.29 3.09
C TYR A 72 0.82 7.32 4.14
N ALA A 73 1.26 8.56 4.01
CA ALA A 73 0.94 9.61 4.97
C ALA A 73 -0.52 10.10 4.85
N GLY A 74 -1.11 10.03 3.64
CA GLY A 74 -2.42 10.61 3.35
C GLY A 74 -2.41 12.14 3.32
N GLU A 75 -1.24 12.75 3.16
CA GLU A 75 -1.09 14.20 3.11
C GLU A 75 -1.42 14.72 1.71
N ALA A 76 -2.28 15.74 1.65
CA ALA A 76 -2.62 16.38 0.38
C ALA A 76 -1.37 17.01 -0.25
N MET A 77 -1.03 16.54 -1.46
CA MET A 77 0.12 17.03 -2.21
C MET A 77 -0.30 18.17 -3.16
N MET A 78 0.48 19.24 -3.20
CA MET A 78 0.22 20.33 -4.14
C MET A 78 0.37 19.86 -5.60
N GLY A 79 -0.64 20.12 -6.42
CA GLY A 79 -0.67 19.71 -7.83
C GLY A 79 -1.52 18.47 -8.13
N PHE A 80 -2.15 17.89 -7.10
CA PHE A 80 -3.09 16.79 -7.22
C PHE A 80 -4.49 17.20 -6.75
N ASP A 81 -5.51 16.66 -7.41
CA ASP A 81 -6.91 16.94 -7.09
C ASP A 81 -7.38 16.09 -5.90
N GLU A 82 -6.86 14.87 -5.78
CA GLU A 82 -7.23 13.94 -4.72
C GLU A 82 -6.02 13.16 -4.22
N THR A 83 -6.07 12.74 -2.95
CA THR A 83 -5.02 11.92 -2.35
C THR A 83 -5.62 10.70 -1.68
N ILE A 84 -5.15 9.52 -2.06
CA ILE A 84 -5.55 8.23 -1.51
C ILE A 84 -4.47 7.75 -0.53
N LYS A 85 -4.88 7.40 0.69
CA LYS A 85 -3.98 6.88 1.71
C LYS A 85 -3.86 5.35 1.62
N LYS A 86 -2.63 4.83 1.63
CA LYS A 86 -2.33 3.41 1.75
C LYS A 86 -2.43 2.94 3.22
N PRO A 87 -3.00 1.74 3.49
CA PRO A 87 -3.70 0.86 2.56
C PRO A 87 -5.08 1.40 2.18
N PHE A 88 -5.50 1.18 0.92
CA PHE A 88 -6.79 1.64 0.39
C PHE A 88 -7.63 0.49 -0.13
N LEU A 89 -8.95 0.70 -0.18
CA LEU A 89 -9.91 -0.26 -0.70
C LEU A 89 -10.15 -0.02 -2.20
N PRO A 90 -10.53 -1.07 -2.96
CA PRO A 90 -10.95 -0.94 -4.36
C PRO A 90 -12.05 0.12 -4.58
N SER A 91 -12.99 0.24 -3.63
CA SER A 91 -14.06 1.24 -3.67
C SER A 91 -13.53 2.68 -3.77
N GLN A 92 -12.40 2.99 -3.14
CA GLN A 92 -11.83 4.34 -3.19
C GLN A 92 -11.38 4.70 -4.60
N ILE A 93 -10.82 3.75 -5.35
CA ILE A 93 -10.42 3.98 -6.75
C ILE A 93 -11.63 4.09 -7.67
N ILE A 94 -12.65 3.24 -7.44
CA ILE A 94 -13.89 3.28 -8.21
C ILE A 94 -14.58 4.64 -8.04
N ASN A 95 -14.70 5.14 -6.81
CA ASN A 95 -15.29 6.46 -6.54
C ASN A 95 -14.56 7.59 -7.30
N VAL A 96 -13.23 7.53 -7.35
CA VAL A 96 -12.42 8.49 -8.12
C VAL A 96 -12.73 8.41 -9.62
N ILE A 97 -12.84 7.19 -10.16
CA ILE A 97 -13.16 6.96 -11.56
C ILE A 97 -14.55 7.48 -11.90
N GLU A 98 -15.55 7.12 -11.09
CA GLU A 98 -16.95 7.52 -11.25
C GLU A 98 -17.13 9.04 -11.19
N SER A 99 -16.35 9.74 -10.36
CA SER A 99 -16.42 11.19 -10.24
C SER A 99 -16.08 11.96 -11.54
N ILE A 100 -15.52 11.30 -12.55
CA ILE A 100 -15.11 11.89 -13.82
C ILE A 100 -16.00 11.45 -14.98
N THR A 101 -16.66 10.30 -14.88
CA THR A 101 -17.62 9.84 -15.90
C THR A 101 -18.94 10.59 -15.73
N PRO A 102 -19.33 11.46 -16.68
CA PRO A 102 -20.64 12.08 -16.65
C PRO A 102 -21.65 11.09 -17.25
N ASN A 103 -22.10 10.12 -16.45
CA ASN A 103 -23.22 9.26 -16.85
C ASN A 103 -24.26 9.24 -15.73
N ASP A 104 -25.36 9.95 -15.97
CA ASP A 104 -26.74 9.56 -15.67
C ASP A 104 -27.00 8.81 -14.35
N ALA A 105 -26.60 9.41 -13.24
CA ALA A 105 -27.20 9.16 -11.94
C ALA A 105 -27.53 10.51 -11.31
N ASP A 106 -28.70 11.05 -11.70
CA ASP A 106 -29.52 11.79 -10.75
C ASP A 106 -29.60 10.97 -9.45
N GLU A 107 -29.55 11.69 -8.32
CA GLU A 107 -29.57 11.19 -6.94
C GLU A 107 -28.20 10.80 -6.34
N ARG A 108 -27.42 11.82 -5.95
CA ARG A 108 -26.80 11.90 -4.61
C ARG A 108 -26.24 13.30 -4.36
N GLU A 109 -27.14 14.11 -3.81
CA GLU A 109 -26.93 15.04 -2.70
C GLU A 109 -25.52 15.65 -2.56
N GLU A 110 -25.47 16.94 -2.87
CA GLU A 110 -24.68 17.89 -2.10
C GLU A 110 -24.93 17.65 -0.62
N GLU A 111 -23.93 17.22 0.16
CA GLU A 111 -23.90 17.57 1.58
C GLU A 111 -22.47 17.59 2.12
N THR A 112 -22.05 18.82 2.35
CA THR A 112 -20.92 19.22 3.18
C THR A 112 -21.12 18.75 4.62
N ALA A 113 -20.10 18.09 5.18
CA ALA A 113 -19.68 18.14 6.58
C ALA A 113 -20.77 18.22 7.67
N ILE A 114 -21.03 17.09 8.34
CA ILE A 114 -21.12 16.97 9.82
C ILE A 114 -20.68 15.54 10.21
N GLU A 115 -19.69 15.45 11.09
CA GLU A 115 -19.40 14.26 11.91
C GLU A 115 -20.58 14.05 12.87
N GLU A 116 -21.18 12.86 12.95
CA GLU A 116 -21.71 12.25 14.19
C GLU A 116 -22.31 10.85 13.92
N ASP A 117 -22.18 9.98 14.93
CA ASP A 117 -22.38 8.53 14.94
C ASP A 117 -23.67 8.00 14.28
N ILE A 118 -23.55 7.04 13.35
CA ILE A 118 -24.66 6.14 12.99
C ILE A 118 -24.21 4.69 13.17
N SER A 119 -24.72 4.13 14.27
CA SER A 119 -24.61 2.75 14.73
C SER A 119 -25.07 1.74 13.65
N ILE A 120 -24.13 0.91 13.19
CA ILE A 120 -24.36 -0.26 12.36
C ILE A 120 -24.66 -1.43 13.31
N PHE A 121 -25.90 -1.62 13.75
CA PHE A 121 -26.43 -2.92 14.22
C PHE A 121 -27.94 -2.77 14.52
N PRO A 122 -28.85 -3.30 13.70
CA PRO A 122 -30.21 -3.57 14.16
C PRO A 122 -30.21 -4.97 14.79
N PHE A 123 -29.84 -5.06 16.07
CA PHE A 123 -30.25 -6.20 16.88
C PHE A 123 -31.72 -6.01 17.23
N SER A 124 -32.55 -6.89 16.68
CA SER A 124 -33.92 -7.15 17.09
C SER A 124 -34.01 -7.38 18.60
N LEU A 125 -34.96 -6.71 19.27
CA LEU A 125 -35.55 -7.22 20.51
C LEU A 125 -36.93 -6.58 20.73
N GLU A 126 -37.93 -7.45 20.54
CA GLU A 126 -39.22 -7.54 21.21
C GLU A 126 -39.94 -6.26 21.64
N ASN A 127 -41.10 -6.01 21.00
CA ASN A 127 -42.32 -5.90 21.79
C ASN A 127 -43.54 -6.34 20.97
N GLU A 128 -44.33 -7.21 21.60
CA GLU A 128 -45.64 -7.68 21.16
C GLU A 128 -46.63 -6.53 21.04
N GLU A 129 -47.49 -6.56 20.01
CA GLU A 129 -48.95 -6.66 20.11
C GLU A 129 -49.66 -6.13 18.84
N ALA A 130 -50.58 -6.97 18.36
CA ALA A 130 -51.83 -6.64 17.66
C ALA A 130 -51.83 -6.17 16.19
N GLU A 131 -52.34 -7.10 15.38
CA GLU A 131 -53.50 -6.94 14.49
C GLU A 131 -53.31 -6.60 12.99
N ASP A 132 -53.99 -7.46 12.21
CA ASP A 132 -54.53 -7.35 10.86
C ASP A 132 -53.64 -7.59 9.63
N GLU A 133 -53.75 -8.84 9.16
CA GLU A 133 -54.09 -9.25 7.79
C GLU A 133 -53.85 -8.24 6.66
N ILE A 134 -53.02 -8.62 5.68
CA ILE A 134 -53.40 -8.91 4.28
C ILE A 134 -52.10 -9.13 3.49
N LEU A 135 -51.87 -10.37 3.04
CA LEU A 135 -50.85 -10.72 2.05
C LEU A 135 -51.36 -10.35 0.66
N PRO A 136 -50.57 -9.69 -0.21
CA PRO A 136 -50.86 -9.67 -1.64
C PRO A 136 -50.33 -10.95 -2.30
N ASP A 137 -51.31 -11.75 -2.69
CA ASP A 137 -51.28 -12.91 -3.56
C ASP A 137 -50.47 -12.66 -4.85
N ILE A 138 -49.37 -13.39 -5.03
CA ILE A 138 -48.57 -13.39 -6.26
C ILE A 138 -49.35 -14.18 -7.31
N VAL A 139 -50.08 -13.43 -8.13
CA VAL A 139 -50.92 -13.89 -9.23
C VAL A 139 -50.15 -14.83 -10.16
N SER A 140 -50.53 -16.11 -10.10
CA SER A 140 -50.44 -17.04 -11.22
C SER A 140 -51.25 -16.48 -12.39
N ARG A 141 -50.61 -16.14 -13.50
CA ARG A 141 -51.29 -15.81 -14.75
C ARG A 141 -50.87 -16.78 -15.84
N SER A 142 -51.77 -17.72 -16.10
CA SER A 142 -51.81 -18.63 -17.25
C SER A 142 -51.96 -17.86 -18.57
N THR A 143 -51.17 -18.29 -19.56
CA THR A 143 -51.43 -18.45 -21.00
C THR A 143 -52.58 -17.66 -21.65
N GLU A 144 -52.25 -16.90 -22.71
CA GLU A 144 -52.69 -17.18 -24.11
C GLU A 144 -52.01 -16.21 -25.11
N GLU A 145 -51.26 -16.81 -26.04
CA GLU A 145 -51.09 -16.52 -27.47
C GLU A 145 -50.82 -15.08 -27.95
N LYS A 146 -49.59 -14.87 -28.46
CA LYS A 146 -49.38 -14.45 -29.87
C LYS A 146 -47.94 -14.70 -30.33
N GLU A 147 -47.88 -15.40 -31.45
CA GLU A 147 -46.74 -15.71 -32.31
C GLU A 147 -46.02 -14.43 -32.77
N ASP A 148 -44.69 -14.37 -32.65
CA ASP A 148 -43.85 -14.05 -33.80
C ASP A 148 -42.45 -14.65 -33.63
N ASP A 149 -41.90 -15.01 -34.77
CA ASP A 149 -40.91 -16.02 -35.05
C ASP A 149 -39.55 -15.36 -35.31
N THR A 150 -38.56 -15.51 -34.41
CA THR A 150 -37.14 -15.40 -34.78
C THR A 150 -36.27 -16.23 -33.84
N MET A 151 -35.90 -17.42 -34.34
CA MET A 151 -34.76 -18.22 -33.91
C MET A 151 -33.50 -17.37 -33.73
N SER A 152 -32.82 -17.55 -32.60
CA SER A 152 -31.36 -17.66 -32.60
C SER A 152 -30.95 -18.65 -31.52
N GLU A 153 -30.72 -19.88 -31.98
CA GLU A 153 -30.07 -20.96 -31.25
C GLU A 153 -28.66 -20.51 -30.84
N LEU A 154 -28.43 -20.39 -29.53
CA LEU A 154 -27.10 -20.46 -28.91
C LEU A 154 -27.29 -21.27 -27.63
N GLU A 155 -27.53 -22.57 -27.81
CA GLU A 155 -27.22 -23.57 -26.82
C GLU A 155 -25.68 -23.66 -26.75
N GLU A 156 -25.06 -22.78 -25.96
CA GLU A 156 -23.74 -23.03 -25.43
C GLU A 156 -23.90 -23.79 -24.11
N ASP A 157 -23.30 -24.99 -24.08
CA ASP A 157 -23.16 -25.90 -22.96
C ASP A 157 -22.72 -25.18 -21.67
N MET A 158 -23.67 -24.59 -20.95
CA MET A 158 -23.54 -24.32 -19.53
C MET A 158 -23.94 -25.61 -18.82
N SER A 159 -23.01 -26.57 -18.79
CA SER A 159 -23.11 -27.70 -17.88
C SER A 159 -23.33 -27.14 -16.48
N LEU A 160 -24.57 -27.27 -15.99
CA LEU A 160 -24.90 -27.03 -14.58
C LEU A 160 -23.82 -27.70 -13.73
N PRO A 161 -23.35 -27.07 -12.64
CA PRO A 161 -22.35 -27.68 -11.78
C PRO A 161 -22.83 -29.07 -11.39
N GLU A 162 -22.02 -30.08 -11.72
CA GLU A 162 -22.30 -31.48 -11.44
C GLU A 162 -22.64 -31.59 -9.95
N VAL A 163 -23.89 -31.97 -9.66
CA VAL A 163 -24.38 -32.10 -8.30
C VAL A 163 -23.56 -33.21 -7.67
N LEU A 164 -22.80 -32.87 -6.62
CA LEU A 164 -21.92 -33.81 -5.93
C LEU A 164 -22.68 -35.09 -5.58
N ASP A 165 -22.13 -36.23 -6.00
CA ASP A 165 -22.71 -37.53 -5.73
C ASP A 165 -22.65 -37.85 -4.22
N ARG A 166 -23.54 -38.74 -3.76
CA ARG A 166 -23.61 -39.14 -2.34
C ARG A 166 -22.27 -39.68 -1.81
N ASP A 167 -21.48 -40.29 -2.69
CA ASP A 167 -20.16 -40.84 -2.35
C ASP A 167 -19.10 -39.73 -2.20
N GLU A 168 -19.17 -38.66 -3.00
CA GLU A 168 -18.30 -37.49 -2.87
C GLU A 168 -18.63 -36.70 -1.61
N VAL A 169 -19.92 -36.53 -1.30
CA VAL A 169 -20.38 -35.92 -0.05
C VAL A 169 -19.93 -36.76 1.15
N ALA A 170 -20.01 -38.09 1.08
CA ALA A 170 -19.52 -38.97 2.14
C ALA A 170 -17.99 -38.87 2.32
N LYS A 171 -17.23 -38.69 1.23
CA LYS A 171 -15.78 -38.50 1.27
C LYS A 171 -15.40 -37.16 1.90
N ILE A 172 -16.10 -36.08 1.54
CA ILE A 172 -15.91 -34.75 2.15
C ILE A 172 -16.27 -34.81 3.64
N LYS A 173 -17.37 -35.48 4.00
CA LYS A 173 -17.78 -35.67 5.39
C LYS A 173 -16.72 -36.43 6.20
N ALA A 174 -16.16 -37.52 5.64
CA ALA A 174 -15.11 -38.28 6.30
C ALA A 174 -13.80 -37.49 6.47
N LEU A 175 -13.49 -36.56 5.56
CA LEU A 175 -12.32 -35.67 5.69
C LEU A 175 -12.53 -34.63 6.80
N LEU A 176 -13.72 -34.04 6.90
CA LEU A 176 -14.04 -33.07 7.95
C LEU A 176 -14.11 -33.74 9.34
N GLU A 177 -14.65 -34.95 9.41
CA GLU A 177 -14.78 -35.71 10.67
C GLU A 177 -13.41 -36.21 11.19
N MET A 178 -12.37 -36.25 10.34
CA MET A 178 -10.98 -36.49 10.76
C MET A 178 -10.30 -35.25 11.35
N ASP A 179 -10.71 -34.04 10.95
CA ASP A 179 -10.16 -32.78 11.46
C ASP A 179 -10.82 -32.36 12.80
N ASP A 180 -12.04 -32.84 13.07
CA ASP A 180 -12.77 -32.57 14.32
C ASP A 180 -12.35 -33.49 15.50
N GLU A 181 -11.57 -34.56 15.25
CA GLU A 181 -10.93 -35.40 16.30
C GLU A 181 -9.52 -34.92 16.67
N ILE A 182 -9.13 -33.69 16.30
CA ILE A 182 -8.02 -33.01 16.97
C ILE A 182 -8.54 -32.54 18.33
N GLU A 183 -8.50 -33.48 19.29
CA GLU A 183 -8.63 -33.19 20.71
C GLU A 183 -7.89 -31.90 21.05
N GLU A 184 -8.55 -31.06 21.84
CA GLU A 184 -8.06 -29.84 22.49
C GLU A 184 -6.73 -30.07 23.23
N ASN A 185 -5.65 -30.21 22.48
CA ASN A 185 -4.30 -30.25 22.98
C ASN A 185 -3.62 -28.99 22.45
N GLU A 186 -3.80 -27.90 23.19
CA GLU A 186 -3.21 -26.55 22.98
C GLU A 186 -1.66 -26.53 22.93
N ASN A 187 -0.99 -27.66 22.68
CA ASN A 187 0.43 -27.85 22.91
C ASN A 187 1.23 -28.44 21.72
N THR A 188 0.68 -28.54 20.50
CA THR A 188 1.41 -29.17 19.38
C THR A 188 1.52 -28.39 18.07
N ILE A 189 1.08 -27.12 18.00
CA ILE A 189 1.36 -26.24 16.83
C ILE A 189 2.03 -24.91 17.23
N SER A 190 2.53 -24.80 18.46
CA SER A 190 3.54 -23.78 18.78
C SER A 190 4.91 -24.34 18.42
N LEU A 191 5.23 -24.43 17.13
CA LEU A 191 6.63 -24.34 16.74
C LEU A 191 7.14 -23.06 17.38
N SER A 192 8.20 -23.14 18.18
CA SER A 192 8.77 -21.94 18.78
C SER A 192 9.05 -20.94 17.67
N ASP A 193 8.86 -19.65 17.91
CA ASP A 193 9.13 -18.62 16.88
C ASP A 193 10.53 -18.82 16.26
N ASP A 194 11.48 -19.31 17.06
CA ASP A 194 12.83 -19.70 16.66
C ASP A 194 12.87 -20.76 15.53
N ASP A 195 12.01 -21.78 15.57
CA ASP A 195 11.94 -22.83 14.53
C ASP A 195 11.37 -22.29 13.21
N TYR A 196 10.42 -21.35 13.29
CA TYR A 196 9.82 -20.72 12.13
C TYR A 196 10.79 -19.74 11.46
N GLU A 197 11.54 -18.98 12.25
CA GLU A 197 12.62 -18.12 11.77
C GLU A 197 13.75 -18.93 11.13
N ALA A 198 14.16 -20.06 11.73
CA ALA A 198 15.17 -20.94 11.16
C ALA A 198 14.79 -21.44 9.76
N ARG A 199 13.53 -21.86 9.57
CA ARG A 199 13.02 -22.30 8.26
C ARG A 199 13.00 -21.18 7.23
N LYS A 200 12.66 -19.95 7.63
CA LYS A 200 12.72 -18.79 6.71
C LYS A 200 14.16 -18.52 6.25
N VAL A 201 15.12 -18.57 7.17
CA VAL A 201 16.54 -18.38 6.84
C VAL A 201 17.02 -19.47 5.88
N GLU A 202 16.61 -20.71 6.08
CA GLU A 202 16.96 -21.84 5.20
C GLU A 202 16.40 -21.65 3.77
N VAL A 203 15.13 -21.28 3.65
CA VAL A 203 14.49 -20.99 2.35
C VAL A 203 15.17 -19.83 1.62
N ILE A 204 15.53 -18.77 2.34
CA ILE A 204 16.26 -17.62 1.76
C ILE A 204 17.66 -18.05 1.31
N LYS A 205 18.35 -18.86 2.12
CA LYS A 205 19.69 -19.37 1.79
C LYS A 205 19.66 -20.23 0.52
N GLU A 206 18.68 -21.12 0.38
CA GLU A 206 18.54 -21.96 -0.81
C GLU A 206 18.22 -21.12 -2.06
N GLN A 207 17.35 -20.12 -1.96
CA GLN A 207 17.03 -19.23 -3.07
C GLN A 207 18.25 -18.40 -3.52
N LEU A 208 19.03 -17.87 -2.58
CA LEU A 208 20.25 -17.11 -2.89
C LEU A 208 21.30 -18.00 -3.58
N ILE A 209 21.45 -19.25 -3.15
CA ILE A 209 22.33 -20.23 -3.82
C ILE A 209 21.82 -20.54 -5.23
N ALA A 210 20.51 -20.70 -5.41
CA ALA A 210 19.90 -20.94 -6.73
C ALA A 210 20.10 -19.76 -7.70
N ASP A 211 20.09 -18.53 -7.18
CA ASP A 211 20.38 -17.31 -7.95
C ASP A 211 21.90 -17.13 -8.22
N GLY A 212 22.73 -18.08 -7.78
CA GLY A 212 24.19 -18.09 -8.00
C GLY A 212 24.97 -17.18 -7.05
N LEU A 213 24.37 -16.79 -5.91
CA LEU A 213 25.04 -16.01 -4.88
C LEU A 213 25.66 -16.94 -3.84
N GLU A 214 26.97 -16.83 -3.67
CA GLU A 214 27.71 -17.57 -2.65
C GLU A 214 27.57 -16.84 -1.30
N ILE A 215 26.98 -17.51 -0.31
CA ILE A 215 26.89 -16.99 1.06
C ILE A 215 28.14 -17.44 1.82
N VAL A 216 29.14 -16.58 1.85
CA VAL A 216 30.35 -16.75 2.65
C VAL A 216 30.08 -16.27 4.08
N GLU A 217 30.52 -17.02 5.09
CA GLU A 217 30.40 -16.59 6.48
C GLU A 217 31.31 -15.38 6.75
N GLU A 218 30.88 -14.45 7.61
CA GLU A 218 31.62 -13.21 7.89
C GLU A 218 33.09 -13.48 8.30
N ASN A 219 33.34 -14.55 9.04
CA ASN A 219 34.68 -14.93 9.48
C ASN A 219 35.60 -15.34 8.31
N GLU A 220 35.05 -16.00 7.30
CA GLU A 220 35.80 -16.43 6.11
C GLU A 220 36.12 -15.22 5.20
N ILE A 221 35.20 -14.26 5.09
CA ILE A 221 35.44 -12.97 4.40
C ILE A 221 36.55 -12.18 5.09
N VAL A 222 36.55 -12.13 6.43
CA VAL A 222 37.57 -11.43 7.22
C VAL A 222 38.93 -12.10 7.08
N GLU A 223 38.99 -13.43 7.06
CA GLU A 223 40.23 -14.16 6.82
C GLU A 223 40.77 -13.91 5.41
N GLU A 224 39.97 -14.03 4.35
CA GLU A 224 40.41 -13.76 2.97
C GLU A 224 40.95 -12.33 2.79
N LEU A 225 40.25 -11.33 3.34
CA LEU A 225 40.71 -9.94 3.28
C LEU A 225 41.99 -9.68 4.10
N SER A 226 42.23 -10.48 5.15
CA SER A 226 43.45 -10.38 5.95
C SER A 226 44.66 -11.01 5.27
N TYR A 227 44.47 -12.07 4.48
CA TYR A 227 45.55 -12.73 3.72
C TYR A 227 46.03 -11.91 2.51
N ASP A 228 45.13 -11.17 1.86
CA ASP A 228 45.47 -10.28 0.75
C ASP A 228 46.27 -9.04 1.19
N ALA A 229 46.14 -8.62 2.45
CA ALA A 229 46.88 -7.49 3.01
C ALA A 229 48.35 -7.82 3.33
N VAL A 230 48.73 -9.10 3.43
CA VAL A 230 50.07 -9.54 3.88
C VAL A 230 51.01 -9.89 2.72
N ASN A 231 50.51 -10.05 1.49
CA ASN A 231 51.31 -10.45 0.31
C ASN A 231 51.57 -9.33 -0.72
N ALA A 232 51.44 -8.06 -0.33
CA ALA A 232 51.86 -6.95 -1.18
C ALA A 232 53.40 -6.75 -1.10
N PRO A 233 54.15 -6.82 -2.22
CA PRO A 233 55.59 -6.63 -2.19
C PRO A 233 55.92 -5.17 -1.90
N GLU A 234 56.71 -4.95 -0.85
CA GLU A 234 57.36 -3.68 -0.54
C GLU A 234 58.17 -3.21 -1.76
N GLU A 235 57.78 -2.10 -2.39
CA GLU A 235 58.74 -1.17 -2.99
C GLU A 235 58.11 0.21 -3.29
N ARG A 236 58.65 1.20 -2.56
CA ARG A 236 58.91 2.61 -2.92
C ARG A 236 57.90 3.70 -2.54
N GLU A 237 58.50 4.66 -1.81
CA GLU A 237 58.03 5.95 -1.32
C GLU A 237 57.33 6.80 -2.38
N GLY A 238 56.28 7.52 -1.95
CA GLY A 238 55.75 8.69 -2.66
C GLY A 238 54.24 8.88 -2.57
N THR A 239 53.78 9.54 -1.51
CA THR A 239 52.59 10.42 -1.47
C THR A 239 51.26 9.92 -2.09
N LEU A 240 50.30 9.52 -1.23
CA LEU A 240 48.98 10.15 -1.04
C LEU A 240 48.05 9.17 -0.32
N SER A 241 47.76 9.51 0.93
CA SER A 241 46.82 8.86 1.83
C SER A 241 45.37 9.03 1.35
N LYS A 242 44.66 7.92 1.16
CA LYS A 242 43.20 7.84 1.29
C LYS A 242 42.84 6.66 2.19
N THR A 243 43.08 6.89 3.47
CA THR A 243 42.52 6.11 4.57
C THR A 243 41.04 6.44 4.74
N LYS A 244 40.25 5.38 4.83
CA LYS A 244 38.87 5.36 5.31
C LYS A 244 38.90 5.87 6.76
N GLN A 245 38.59 7.15 6.98
CA GLN A 245 38.41 7.71 8.31
C GLN A 245 37.01 7.37 8.78
N GLU A 246 36.92 6.54 9.82
CA GLU A 246 35.86 6.68 10.81
C GLU A 246 35.83 8.16 11.25
N THR A 247 34.70 8.82 11.06
CA THR A 247 34.53 10.23 11.43
C THR A 247 34.46 10.37 12.95
N GLY A 248 35.61 10.26 13.61
CA GLY A 248 35.84 10.87 14.92
C GLY A 248 35.95 12.37 14.70
N VAL A 249 34.85 13.09 14.87
CA VAL A 249 34.86 14.56 14.80
C VAL A 249 35.82 15.06 15.88
N ASN A 250 36.84 15.82 15.49
CA ASN A 250 37.85 16.31 16.42
C ASN A 250 37.21 17.34 17.37
N GLU A 251 37.66 17.41 18.63
CA GLU A 251 37.04 18.25 19.67
C GLU A 251 37.06 19.75 19.31
N GLU A 252 38.08 20.17 18.56
CA GLU A 252 38.18 21.52 18.00
C GLU A 252 37.12 21.81 16.91
N GLU A 253 36.72 20.79 16.14
CA GLU A 253 35.69 20.93 15.11
C GLU A 253 34.30 20.98 15.74
N LEU A 254 34.05 20.18 16.78
CA LEU A 254 32.83 20.27 17.59
C LEU A 254 32.67 21.66 18.21
N SER A 255 33.75 22.23 18.74
CA SER A 255 33.76 23.58 19.30
C SER A 255 33.43 24.64 18.24
N ARG A 256 33.94 24.50 17.01
CA ARG A 256 33.61 25.41 15.90
C ARG A 256 32.16 25.29 15.48
N ILE A 257 31.62 24.07 15.43
CA ILE A 257 30.23 23.81 15.10
C ILE A 257 29.31 24.41 16.17
N GLU A 258 29.63 24.23 17.45
CA GLU A 258 28.85 24.80 18.56
C GLU A 258 28.79 26.33 18.48
N VAL A 259 29.94 26.99 18.28
CA VAL A 259 30.00 28.45 18.10
C VAL A 259 29.18 28.89 16.88
N ALA A 260 29.25 28.16 15.76
CA ALA A 260 28.47 28.47 14.56
C ALA A 260 26.96 28.33 14.80
N ILE A 261 26.52 27.33 15.57
CA ILE A 261 25.11 27.13 15.95
C ILE A 261 24.62 28.28 16.83
N TRP A 262 25.39 28.72 17.82
CA TRP A 262 25.02 29.86 18.67
C TRP A 262 24.87 31.15 17.89
N VAL A 263 25.79 31.42 16.97
CA VAL A 263 25.72 32.61 16.09
C VAL A 263 24.50 32.52 15.18
N ALA A 264 24.23 31.36 14.58
CA ALA A 264 23.06 31.16 13.73
C ALA A 264 21.74 31.35 14.51
N LEU A 265 21.64 30.77 15.71
CA LEU A 265 20.45 30.93 16.57
C LEU A 265 20.25 32.39 17.00
N GLY A 266 21.33 33.13 17.29
CA GLY A 266 21.26 34.56 17.63
C GLY A 266 20.78 35.44 16.47
N GLN A 267 21.05 35.06 15.22
CA GLN A 267 20.59 35.79 14.03
C GLN A 267 19.15 35.45 13.62
N MET A 268 18.55 34.40 14.18
CA MET A 268 17.19 34.00 13.85
C MET A 268 16.15 34.84 14.58
N LYS A 269 15.07 35.20 13.87
CA LYS A 269 13.92 35.89 14.49
C LYS A 269 13.24 34.96 15.51
N PRO A 270 12.75 35.48 16.66
CA PRO A 270 12.09 34.67 17.70
C PRO A 270 10.93 33.81 17.19
N LYS A 271 10.21 34.29 16.15
CA LYS A 271 9.12 33.53 15.50
C LYS A 271 9.61 32.23 14.83
N LYS A 272 10.81 32.24 14.24
CA LYS A 272 11.40 31.05 13.61
C LYS A 272 11.91 30.07 14.67
N ILE A 273 12.52 30.57 15.74
CA ILE A 273 12.95 29.75 16.89
C ILE A 273 11.73 29.05 17.52
N LYS A 274 10.64 29.79 17.75
CA LYS A 274 9.38 29.23 18.28
C LYS A 274 8.74 28.20 17.34
N LYS A 275 8.91 28.34 16.02
CA LYS A 275 8.44 27.35 15.03
C LYS A 275 9.28 26.07 15.07
N LEU A 276 10.60 26.18 15.23
CA LEU A 276 11.51 25.03 15.38
C LEU A 276 11.28 24.26 16.70
N LEU A 277 10.88 24.97 17.76
CA LEU A 277 10.59 24.37 19.07
C LEU A 277 9.12 23.92 19.23
N LYS A 278 8.27 24.09 18.21
CA LYS A 278 6.85 23.73 18.29
C LYS A 278 6.70 22.20 18.30
N GLY A 279 6.24 21.65 19.43
CA GLY A 279 6.05 20.20 19.63
C GLY A 279 7.02 19.54 20.62
N LYS A 280 8.01 20.28 21.16
CA LYS A 280 8.90 19.78 22.23
C LYS A 280 8.76 20.66 23.47
N GLU A 281 8.09 20.16 24.51
CA GLU A 281 8.07 20.83 25.83
C GLU A 281 9.47 20.84 26.43
N THR A 282 10.11 22.00 26.49
CA THR A 282 11.41 22.16 27.17
C THR A 282 11.20 22.91 28.47
N LYS A 283 11.25 22.19 29.60
CA LYS A 283 11.25 22.78 30.95
C LYS A 283 12.64 23.35 31.25
N ILE A 284 12.84 24.63 31.01
CA ILE A 284 14.08 25.32 31.39
C ILE A 284 13.97 25.73 32.87
N LYS A 285 14.66 25.00 33.76
CA LYS A 285 14.86 25.42 35.16
C LYS A 285 16.12 26.27 35.24
N ILE A 286 15.95 27.59 35.27
CA ILE A 286 17.05 28.52 35.54
C ILE A 286 17.19 28.62 37.05
N LYS A 287 18.31 28.15 37.60
CA LYS A 287 18.75 28.50 38.95
C LYS A 287 19.63 29.73 38.83
N LEU A 288 19.18 30.85 39.37
CA LEU A 288 20.02 32.02 39.60
C LEU A 288 20.67 31.82 40.97
N GLU A 289 21.99 31.76 41.03
CA GLU A 289 22.72 32.00 42.27
C GLU A 289 22.70 33.52 42.50
N ASP A 290 22.15 33.92 43.65
CA ASP A 290 22.25 35.29 44.13
C ASP A 290 23.70 35.54 44.56
N ASP A 291 24.44 36.32 43.75
CA ASP A 291 25.72 36.90 44.16
C ASP A 291 25.48 37.92 45.28
N GLN A 292 26.05 37.63 46.46
CA GLN A 292 26.29 38.59 47.56
C GLN A 292 27.76 39.01 47.59
#